data_AF-A0AA42L3D2-F1
#
_entry.id   AF-A0AA42L3D2-F1
#
_cell.length_a   1.000
_cell.length_b   1.000
_cell.length_c   1.000
_cell.angle_alpha   90.00
_cell.angle_beta   90.00
_cell.angle_gamma   90.00
#
_symmetry.space_group_name_H-M   'P 1'
#
loop_
_entity.id
_entity.type
_entity.pdbx_description
1 polymer ?
#
loop_
_entity_poly.entity_id
_entity_poly.type
_entity_poly.pdbx_seq_one_letter_code
_entity_poly.pdbx_strand_id
1 'polypeptide(L)'
;MTTLSKDTRTSRQIVLDAIAELAGLGHAITRENLQATTGLTQHIVDDNVSRMVDEEGTLRRVRPGVYELVRGIGKMPNVYFTDIGEDSSLIIEVDDCGKLVINDPRVARKIAERLSGNYAQNLMLEMKYQFGMVSQDLMLELKQAKRELSQRIAELEAEKSNLARKLAERPTQSSLGLGFDEPATSQH
;
A
#
# COMPACT_ATOMS: atom_id res chain seq x y z
N MET A 1 41.76 -3.32 6.42
CA MET A 1 42.02 -3.51 4.98
C MET A 1 40.93 -4.44 4.47
N THR A 2 39.84 -3.88 3.93
CA THR A 2 38.64 -4.64 3.57
C THR A 2 38.84 -5.18 2.15
N THR A 3 39.05 -6.48 2.01
CA THR A 3 39.13 -7.11 0.69
C THR A 3 37.74 -7.10 0.07
N LEU A 4 37.56 -6.28 -0.97
CA LEU A 4 36.42 -6.37 -1.89
C LEU A 4 36.44 -7.78 -2.49
N SER A 5 35.60 -8.67 -1.97
CA SER A 5 35.34 -9.95 -2.59
C SER A 5 34.79 -9.68 -3.99
N LYS A 6 35.52 -10.09 -5.03
CA LYS A 6 35.11 -9.92 -6.42
C LYS A 6 33.93 -10.85 -6.66
N ASP A 7 32.74 -10.29 -6.88
CA ASP A 7 31.55 -11.07 -7.21
C ASP A 7 31.81 -11.88 -8.48
N THR A 8 31.83 -13.21 -8.35
CA THR A 8 32.10 -14.16 -9.44
C THR A 8 30.83 -14.55 -10.20
N ARG A 9 29.65 -14.05 -9.78
CA ARG A 9 28.39 -14.34 -10.45
C ARG A 9 28.35 -13.72 -11.84
N THR A 10 27.77 -14.44 -12.80
CA THR A 10 27.54 -13.92 -14.14
C THR A 10 26.45 -12.85 -14.08
N SER A 11 26.45 -11.89 -15.02
CA SER A 11 25.39 -10.88 -15.12
C SER A 11 24.00 -11.51 -15.22
N ARG A 12 23.90 -12.67 -15.88
CA ARG A 12 22.70 -13.49 -15.93
C ARG A 12 22.23 -13.94 -14.55
N GLN A 13 23.14 -14.50 -13.75
CA GLN A 13 22.82 -14.96 -12.40
C GLN A 13 22.37 -13.80 -11.51
N ILE A 14 23.06 -12.66 -11.61
CA ILE A 14 22.69 -11.44 -10.87
C ILE A 14 21.27 -10.98 -11.24
N VAL A 15 20.92 -10.98 -12.53
CA VAL A 15 19.57 -10.62 -12.99
C VAL A 15 18.53 -11.63 -12.50
N LEU A 16 18.83 -12.93 -12.54
CA LEU A 16 17.91 -13.98 -12.08
C LEU A 16 17.67 -13.92 -10.57
N ASP A 17 18.72 -13.70 -9.77
CA ASP A 17 18.64 -13.52 -8.32
C ASP A 17 17.76 -12.30 -7.99
N ALA A 18 17.96 -11.18 -8.68
CA ALA A 18 17.15 -9.97 -8.49
C ALA A 18 15.69 -10.16 -8.90
N ILE A 19 15.42 -10.91 -9.97
CA ILE A 19 14.06 -11.30 -10.37
C ILE A 19 13.39 -12.13 -9.27
N ALA A 20 14.09 -13.11 -8.71
CA ALA A 20 13.59 -13.97 -7.65
C ALA A 20 13.30 -13.17 -6.37
N GLU A 21 14.20 -12.26 -6.00
CA GLU A 21 14.01 -11.36 -4.86
C GLU A 21 12.81 -10.44 -5.05
N LEU A 22 12.71 -9.74 -6.20
CA LEU A 22 11.58 -8.86 -6.51
C LEU A 22 10.25 -9.61 -6.49
N ALA A 23 10.20 -10.80 -7.07
CA ALA A 23 9.00 -11.62 -7.05
C ALA A 23 8.67 -12.15 -5.65
N GLY A 24 9.68 -12.52 -4.85
CA GLY A 24 9.49 -12.96 -3.47
C GLY A 24 8.96 -11.84 -2.56
N LEU A 25 9.32 -10.59 -2.86
CA LEU A 25 8.81 -9.38 -2.22
C LEU A 25 7.45 -8.92 -2.77
N GLY A 26 6.90 -9.60 -3.79
CA GLY A 26 5.66 -9.20 -4.46
C GLY A 26 5.77 -7.89 -5.27
N HIS A 27 6.99 -7.44 -5.57
CA HIS A 27 7.22 -6.26 -6.40
C HIS A 27 7.09 -6.58 -7.89
N ALA A 28 6.68 -5.57 -8.66
CA ALA A 28 6.64 -5.69 -10.11
C ALA A 28 8.06 -5.82 -10.68
N ILE A 29 8.29 -6.84 -11.51
CA ILE A 29 9.55 -7.01 -12.22
C ILE A 29 9.55 -6.07 -13.42
N THR A 30 10.12 -4.88 -13.25
CA THR A 30 10.27 -3.87 -14.30
C THR A 30 11.74 -3.69 -14.67
N ARG A 31 12.00 -3.14 -15.86
CA ARG A 31 13.39 -2.82 -16.29
C ARG A 31 14.09 -1.88 -15.30
N GLU A 32 13.35 -0.90 -14.80
CA GLU A 32 13.86 0.10 -13.85
C GLU A 32 14.20 -0.55 -12.50
N ASN A 33 13.32 -1.40 -11.97
CA ASN A 33 13.56 -2.11 -10.72
C ASN A 33 14.75 -3.07 -10.86
N LEU A 34 14.84 -3.80 -11.97
CA LEU A 34 15.98 -4.68 -12.22
C LEU A 34 17.29 -3.90 -12.33
N GLN A 35 17.29 -2.74 -12.99
CA GLN A 35 18.47 -1.89 -13.06
C GLN A 35 18.87 -1.36 -11.67
N ALA A 36 17.90 -0.92 -10.87
CA ALA A 36 18.14 -0.41 -9.52
C ALA A 36 18.66 -1.49 -8.57
N THR A 37 18.09 -2.69 -8.61
CA THR A 37 18.47 -3.80 -7.73
C THR A 37 19.79 -4.45 -8.13
N THR A 38 20.06 -4.57 -9.44
CA THR A 38 21.30 -5.23 -9.93
C THR A 38 22.49 -4.29 -10.08
N GLY A 39 22.26 -2.98 -10.22
CA GLY A 39 23.29 -1.99 -10.53
C GLY A 39 23.91 -2.15 -11.93
N LEU A 40 23.38 -3.04 -12.77
CA LEU A 40 23.84 -3.27 -14.14
C LEU A 40 23.34 -2.17 -15.07
N THR A 41 24.00 -1.98 -16.22
CA THR A 41 23.49 -1.05 -17.23
C THR A 41 22.22 -1.61 -17.87
N GLN A 42 21.32 -0.70 -18.28
CA GLN A 42 20.02 -1.05 -18.84
C GLN A 42 20.12 -2.00 -20.05
N HIS A 43 21.14 -1.84 -20.90
CA HIS A 43 21.39 -2.74 -22.04
C HIS A 43 21.68 -4.18 -21.58
N ILE A 44 22.49 -4.37 -20.52
CA ILE A 44 22.81 -5.71 -20.01
C ILE A 44 21.57 -6.36 -19.43
N VAL A 45 20.76 -5.61 -18.67
CA VAL A 45 19.49 -6.11 -18.14
C VAL A 45 18.56 -6.51 -19.28
N ASP A 46 18.40 -5.66 -20.29
CA ASP A 46 17.50 -5.91 -21.43
C ASP A 46 17.91 -7.12 -22.25
N ASP A 47 19.21 -7.35 -22.49
CA ASP A 47 19.70 -8.54 -23.21
C ASP A 47 19.37 -9.83 -22.43
N ASN A 48 19.66 -9.85 -21.12
CA ASN A 48 19.37 -11.03 -20.29
C ASN A 48 17.86 -11.30 -20.18
N VAL A 49 17.06 -10.26 -19.95
CA VAL A 49 15.60 -10.39 -19.84
C VAL A 49 14.98 -10.82 -21.17
N SER A 50 15.47 -10.33 -22.31
CA SER A 50 14.95 -10.73 -23.62
C SER A 50 15.19 -12.21 -23.88
N ARG A 51 16.40 -12.74 -23.59
CA ARG A 51 16.67 -14.18 -23.70
C ARG A 51 15.81 -15.02 -22.75
N MET A 52 15.59 -14.55 -21.52
CA MET A 52 14.72 -15.24 -20.55
C MET A 52 13.24 -15.27 -20.99
N VAL A 53 12.79 -14.32 -21.80
CA VAL A 53 11.44 -14.30 -22.37
C VAL A 53 11.36 -15.11 -23.66
N ASP A 54 12.26 -14.87 -24.61
CA ASP A 54 12.14 -15.33 -26.00
C ASP A 54 12.74 -16.73 -26.21
N GLU A 55 13.83 -17.07 -25.52
CA GLU A 55 14.55 -18.33 -25.70
C GLU A 55 14.18 -19.37 -24.64
N GLU A 56 14.01 -18.94 -23.39
CA GLU A 56 13.88 -19.87 -22.24
C GLU A 56 12.45 -20.02 -21.72
N GLY A 57 11.61 -19.00 -21.92
CA GLY A 57 10.28 -18.94 -21.33
C GLY A 57 10.28 -18.89 -19.79
N THR A 58 11.39 -18.48 -19.17
CA THR A 58 11.50 -18.26 -17.71
C THR A 58 10.64 -17.08 -17.26
N LEU A 59 10.58 -16.05 -18.10
CA LEU A 59 9.76 -14.86 -17.91
C LEU A 59 8.69 -14.74 -19.00
N ARG A 60 7.57 -14.11 -18.67
CA ARG A 60 6.55 -13.68 -19.61
C ARG A 60 6.41 -12.18 -19.54
N ARG A 61 6.31 -11.56 -20.71
CA ARG A 61 6.00 -10.13 -20.81
C ARG A 61 4.51 -9.89 -20.62
N VAL A 62 4.14 -9.18 -19.55
CA VAL A 62 2.74 -8.86 -19.24
C VAL A 62 2.35 -7.53 -19.88
N ARG A 63 3.26 -6.55 -19.86
CA ARG A 63 3.13 -5.22 -20.49
C ARG A 63 4.50 -4.77 -20.99
N PRO A 64 4.58 -3.75 -21.86
CA PRO A 64 5.86 -3.18 -22.26
C PRO A 64 6.71 -2.81 -21.03
N GLY A 65 7.86 -3.47 -20.89
CA GLY A 65 8.80 -3.26 -19.78
C GLY A 65 8.42 -3.88 -18.43
N VAL A 66 7.33 -4.66 -18.36
CA VAL A 66 6.88 -5.38 -17.16
C VAL A 66 6.83 -6.88 -17.42
N TYR A 67 7.46 -7.63 -16.53
CA TYR A 67 7.67 -9.06 -16.66
C TYR A 67 7.09 -9.80 -15.46
N GLU A 68 6.80 -11.08 -15.66
CA GLU A 68 6.31 -11.99 -14.65
C GLU A 68 7.02 -13.33 -14.79
N LEU A 69 7.35 -13.99 -13.68
CA LEU A 69 7.93 -15.32 -13.66
C LEU A 69 6.89 -16.36 -14.12
N VAL A 70 7.23 -17.16 -15.14
CA VAL A 70 6.35 -18.21 -15.68
C VAL A 70 6.45 -19.49 -14.87
N ARG A 71 7.68 -19.85 -14.49
CA ARG A 71 7.93 -20.85 -13.44
C ARG A 71 8.13 -20.07 -12.16
N GLY A 72 7.35 -20.39 -11.13
CA GLY A 72 7.53 -19.80 -9.80
C GLY A 72 8.99 -19.89 -9.37
N ILE A 73 9.43 -18.91 -8.57
CA ILE A 73 10.72 -18.94 -7.86
C ILE A 73 10.86 -20.37 -7.32
N GLY A 74 11.99 -21.03 -7.64
CA GLY A 74 12.20 -22.43 -7.25
C GLY A 74 11.77 -22.66 -5.81
N LYS A 75 11.25 -23.86 -5.52
CA LYS A 75 10.72 -24.22 -4.19
C LYS A 75 11.68 -23.68 -3.12
N MET A 76 11.15 -22.86 -2.21
CA MET A 76 11.95 -22.35 -1.08
C MET A 76 12.64 -23.56 -0.42
N PRO A 77 13.97 -23.53 -0.25
CA PRO A 77 14.68 -24.63 0.37
C PRO A 77 14.08 -24.89 1.75
N ASN A 78 13.98 -26.15 2.16
CA ASN A 78 13.45 -26.41 3.50
C ASN A 78 14.42 -25.82 4.51
N VAL A 79 13.85 -25.12 5.50
CA VAL A 79 14.61 -24.54 6.61
C VAL A 79 14.20 -25.26 7.88
N TYR A 80 15.17 -25.89 8.54
CA TYR A 80 14.96 -26.63 9.77
C TYR A 80 15.57 -25.87 10.94
N PHE A 81 14.78 -25.65 11.98
CA PHE A 81 15.22 -25.10 13.26
C PHE A 81 15.17 -26.23 14.28
N THR A 82 16.27 -26.43 15.01
CA THR A 82 16.33 -27.45 16.08
C THR A 82 16.95 -26.85 17.33
N ASP A 83 16.16 -26.83 18.40
CA ASP A 83 16.62 -26.46 19.74
C ASP A 83 17.11 -27.71 20.47
N ILE A 84 18.38 -27.72 20.86
CA ILE A 84 18.97 -28.79 21.66
C ILE A 84 18.82 -28.42 23.14
N GLY A 85 17.88 -29.08 23.81
CA GLY A 85 17.43 -28.73 25.16
C GLY A 85 18.47 -28.85 26.28
N GLU A 86 19.49 -29.69 26.12
CA GLU A 86 20.53 -29.87 27.16
C GLU A 86 21.59 -28.75 27.13
N ASP A 87 21.97 -28.28 25.94
CA ASP A 87 23.03 -27.29 25.75
C ASP A 87 22.52 -25.89 25.37
N SER A 88 21.19 -25.69 25.30
CA SER A 88 20.56 -24.47 24.78
C SER A 88 21.08 -24.04 23.41
N SER A 89 21.53 -25.01 22.60
CA SER A 89 22.13 -24.78 21.29
C SER A 89 21.06 -24.74 20.21
N LEU A 90 21.16 -23.78 19.30
CA LEU A 90 20.25 -23.63 18.15
C LEU A 90 20.97 -24.10 16.89
N ILE A 91 20.32 -25.00 16.15
CA ILE A 91 20.77 -25.43 14.83
C ILE A 91 19.79 -24.88 13.79
N ILE A 92 20.35 -24.23 12.76
CA ILE A 92 19.63 -23.79 11.57
C ILE A 92 20.23 -24.52 10.37
N GLU A 93 19.42 -25.32 9.70
CA GLU A 93 19.82 -26.06 8.50
C GLU A 93 18.96 -25.64 7.32
N VAL A 94 19.61 -25.34 6.20
CA VAL A 94 18.95 -24.94 4.97
C VAL A 94 19.43 -25.86 3.86
N ASP A 95 18.50 -26.53 3.19
CA ASP A 95 18.80 -27.37 2.03
C ASP A 95 19.71 -26.62 1.04
N ASP A 96 20.75 -27.29 0.54
CA ASP A 96 21.77 -26.75 -0.39
C ASP A 96 22.63 -25.57 0.11
N CYS A 97 22.34 -25.00 1.29
CA CYS A 97 23.09 -23.88 1.88
C CYS A 97 23.92 -24.29 3.10
N GLY A 98 23.63 -25.44 3.72
CA GLY A 98 24.39 -26.02 4.81
C GLY A 98 23.80 -25.76 6.20
N LYS A 99 24.61 -26.03 7.23
CA LYS A 99 24.19 -26.09 8.64
C LYS A 99 24.94 -25.08 9.49
N LEU A 100 24.20 -24.22 10.18
CA LEU A 100 24.70 -23.30 11.19
C LEU A 100 24.39 -23.85 12.59
N VAL A 101 25.42 -23.98 13.42
CA VAL A 101 25.30 -24.47 14.81
C VAL A 101 25.68 -23.32 15.75
N ILE A 102 24.75 -22.93 16.62
CA ILE A 102 24.90 -21.83 17.57
C ILE A 102 24.86 -22.41 18.99
N ASN A 103 26.02 -22.56 19.60
CA ASN A 103 26.16 -23.17 20.93
C ASN A 103 26.08 -22.15 22.09
N ASP A 104 26.06 -20.86 21.79
CA ASP A 104 25.92 -19.81 22.80
C ASP A 104 24.57 -19.08 22.64
N PRO A 105 23.66 -19.15 23.63
CA PRO A 105 22.37 -18.48 23.56
C PRO A 105 22.48 -16.94 23.49
N ARG A 106 23.61 -16.33 23.89
CA ARG A 106 23.86 -14.89 23.73
C ARG A 106 24.08 -14.53 22.27
N VAL A 107 24.76 -15.39 21.52
CA VAL A 107 24.99 -15.23 20.08
C VAL A 107 23.68 -15.41 19.32
N ALA A 108 22.88 -16.42 19.69
CA ALA A 108 21.54 -16.62 19.14
C ALA A 108 20.65 -15.38 19.32
N ARG A 109 20.64 -14.78 20.52
CA ARG A 109 19.89 -13.54 20.79
C ARG A 109 20.33 -12.37 19.91
N LYS A 110 21.64 -12.15 19.74
CA LYS A 110 22.14 -11.08 18.86
C LYS A 110 21.77 -11.29 17.39
N ILE A 111 21.80 -12.54 16.92
CA ILE A 111 21.35 -12.88 15.56
C ILE A 111 19.85 -12.61 15.44
N ALA A 112 19.05 -13.05 16.41
CA ALA A 112 17.61 -12.79 16.44
C ALA A 112 17.28 -11.29 16.47
N GLU A 113 17.99 -10.49 17.26
CA GLU A 113 17.86 -9.02 17.29
C GLU A 113 18.18 -8.39 15.93
N ARG A 114 19.15 -8.94 15.19
CA ARG A 114 19.51 -8.42 13.87
C ARG A 114 18.49 -8.82 12.80
N LEU A 115 17.98 -10.05 12.87
CA LEU A 115 16.97 -10.57 11.94
C LEU A 115 15.58 -9.95 12.20
N SER A 116 15.23 -9.66 13.45
CA SER A 116 13.95 -9.00 13.79
C SER A 116 13.85 -7.60 13.18
N GLY A 117 14.98 -6.92 12.95
CA GLY A 117 15.03 -5.67 12.20
C GLY A 117 14.53 -5.81 10.75
N ASN A 118 14.86 -6.90 10.07
CA ASN A 118 14.36 -7.18 8.72
C ASN A 118 12.87 -7.54 8.73
N TYR A 119 12.41 -8.27 9.74
CA TYR A 119 10.97 -8.54 9.92
C TYR A 119 10.17 -7.26 10.17
N ALA A 120 10.68 -6.34 11.00
CA ALA A 120 10.05 -5.05 11.25
C ALA A 120 9.97 -4.18 9.98
N GLN A 121 10.98 -4.24 9.10
CA GLN A 121 10.93 -3.56 7.81
C GLN A 121 9.84 -4.14 6.89
N ASN A 122 9.75 -5.47 6.80
CA ASN A 122 8.71 -6.13 6.00
C ASN A 122 7.30 -5.84 6.53
N LEU A 123 7.11 -5.94 7.85
CA LEU A 123 5.85 -5.58 8.48
C LEU A 123 5.49 -4.11 8.22
N MET A 124 6.46 -3.20 8.28
CA MET A 124 6.23 -1.79 8.00
C MET A 124 5.88 -1.51 6.53
N LEU A 125 6.45 -2.28 5.59
CA LEU A 125 6.09 -2.20 4.17
C LEU A 125 4.67 -2.70 3.91
N GLU A 126 4.29 -3.84 4.49
CA GLU A 126 2.93 -4.38 4.40
C GLU A 126 1.92 -3.40 5.02
N MET A 127 2.25 -2.84 6.18
CA MET A 127 1.41 -1.86 6.86
C MET A 127 1.25 -0.58 6.02
N LYS A 128 2.32 -0.08 5.38
CA LYS A 128 2.24 1.05 4.44
C LYS A 128 1.31 0.77 3.27
N TYR A 129 1.36 -0.44 2.70
CA TYR A 129 0.48 -0.85 1.61
C TYR A 129 -0.98 -0.87 2.04
N GLN A 130 -1.29 -1.50 3.18
CA GLN A 130 -2.65 -1.56 3.71
C GLN A 130 -3.18 -0.17 4.07
N PHE A 131 -2.37 0.70 4.70
CA PHE A 131 -2.77 2.08 4.99
C PHE A 131 -2.99 2.91 3.72
N GLY A 132 -2.17 2.70 2.68
CA GLY A 132 -2.37 3.37 1.39
C GLY A 132 -3.73 3.05 0.77
N MET A 133 -4.10 1.77 0.79
CA MET A 133 -5.39 1.32 0.27
C MET A 133 -6.57 1.88 1.09
N VAL A 134 -6.54 1.75 2.42
CA VAL A 134 -7.60 2.26 3.31
C VAL A 134 -7.72 3.79 3.21
N SER A 135 -6.60 4.52 3.12
CA SER A 135 -6.64 5.98 2.97
C SER A 135 -7.26 6.41 1.65
N GLN A 136 -7.05 5.64 0.58
CA GLN A 136 -7.63 5.93 -0.72
C GLN A 136 -9.15 5.72 -0.70
N ASP A 137 -9.61 4.61 -0.12
CA ASP A 137 -11.04 4.32 0.03
C ASP A 137 -11.73 5.40 0.88
N LEU A 138 -11.12 5.77 2.01
CA LEU A 138 -11.63 6.85 2.86
C LEU A 138 -11.69 8.21 2.14
N MET A 139 -10.68 8.54 1.32
CA MET A 139 -10.70 9.77 0.52
C MET A 139 -11.82 9.78 -0.52
N LEU A 140 -12.14 8.62 -1.12
CA LEU A 140 -13.24 8.48 -2.06
C LEU A 140 -14.59 8.67 -1.36
N GLU A 141 -14.80 8.01 -0.21
CA GLU A 141 -16.01 8.18 0.60
C GLU A 141 -16.17 9.63 1.07
N LEU A 142 -15.10 10.26 1.56
CA LEU A 142 -15.13 11.65 2.00
C LEU A 142 -15.48 12.60 0.84
N LYS A 143 -14.98 12.32 -0.37
CA LYS A 143 -15.33 13.09 -1.57
C LYS A 143 -16.79 12.91 -1.97
N GLN A 144 -17.35 11.70 -1.83
CA GLN A 144 -18.76 11.43 -2.06
C GLN A 144 -19.63 12.15 -1.02
N ALA A 145 -19.32 12.00 0.27
CA ALA A 145 -20.04 12.67 1.35
C ALA A 145 -20.01 14.20 1.23
N LYS A 146 -18.86 14.78 0.84
CA LYS A 146 -18.77 16.23 0.55
C LYS A 146 -19.69 16.65 -0.59
N ARG A 147 -19.79 15.86 -1.66
CA ARG A 147 -20.69 16.15 -2.79
C ARG A 147 -22.15 16.10 -2.36
N GLU A 148 -22.56 15.08 -1.61
CA GLU A 148 -23.93 14.97 -1.09
C GLU A 148 -24.29 16.13 -0.16
N LEU A 149 -23.38 16.52 0.74
CA LEU A 149 -23.59 17.67 1.62
C LEU A 149 -23.72 18.97 0.84
N SER A 150 -22.86 19.20 -0.16
CA SER A 150 -22.97 20.37 -1.02
C SER A 150 -24.30 20.42 -1.79
N GLN A 151 -24.80 19.26 -2.26
CA GLN A 151 -26.11 19.17 -2.91
C GLN A 151 -27.25 19.51 -1.94
N ARG A 152 -27.26 18.92 -0.74
CA ARG A 152 -28.30 19.20 0.28
C ARG A 152 -28.29 20.67 0.72
N ILE A 153 -27.11 21.28 0.86
CA ILE A 153 -27.00 22.70 1.17
C ILE A 153 -27.62 23.54 0.05
N ALA A 154 -27.30 23.25 -1.21
CA ALA A 154 -27.87 23.97 -2.35
C ALA A 154 -29.41 23.80 -2.45
N GLU A 155 -29.92 22.59 -2.17
CA GLU A 155 -31.37 22.32 -2.11
C GLU A 155 -32.05 23.14 -1.00
N LEU A 156 -31.48 23.14 0.21
CA LEU A 156 -32.00 23.92 1.34
C LEU A 156 -31.96 25.43 1.08
N GLU A 157 -30.92 25.93 0.43
CA GLU A 157 -30.81 27.35 0.03
C GLU A 157 -31.87 27.72 -1.02
N ALA A 158 -32.11 26.84 -2.00
CA ALA A 158 -33.15 27.03 -3.01
C ALA A 158 -34.56 26.98 -2.39
N GLU A 159 -34.81 26.06 -1.46
CA GLU A 159 -36.07 25.95 -0.74
C GLU A 159 -36.32 27.18 0.14
N LYS A 160 -35.30 27.64 0.88
CA LYS A 160 -35.35 28.88 1.66
C LYS A 160 -35.66 30.10 0.79
N SER A 161 -35.04 30.21 -0.37
CA SER A 161 -35.30 31.29 -1.34
C SER A 161 -36.75 31.25 -1.85
N ASN A 162 -37.25 30.07 -2.20
CA ASN A 162 -38.63 29.87 -2.63
C ASN A 162 -39.66 30.19 -1.53
N LEU A 163 -39.38 29.80 -0.28
CA LEU A 163 -40.22 30.13 0.87
C LEU A 163 -40.23 31.63 1.16
N ALA A 164 -39.08 32.29 1.10
CA ALA A 164 -38.97 33.75 1.26
C ALA A 164 -39.81 34.49 0.21
N ARG A 165 -39.78 34.03 -1.05
CA ARG A 165 -40.61 34.56 -2.13
C ARG A 165 -42.11 34.37 -1.86
N LYS A 166 -42.54 33.17 -1.46
CA LYS A 166 -43.95 32.88 -1.12
C LYS A 166 -44.46 33.71 0.06
N LEU A 167 -43.60 34.02 1.03
CA LEU A 167 -43.92 34.89 2.16
C LEU A 167 -44.10 36.35 1.73
N ALA A 168 -43.30 36.84 0.78
CA ALA A 168 -43.44 38.17 0.21
C ALA A 168 -44.71 38.32 -0.65
N GLU A 169 -45.18 37.24 -1.26
CA GLU A 169 -46.40 37.21 -2.08
C GLU A 169 -47.70 37.02 -1.27
N ARG A 170 -47.62 36.75 0.05
CA ARG A 170 -48.80 36.65 0.92
C ARG A 170 -49.35 38.05 1.23
N PRO A 171 -50.61 38.38 0.89
CA PRO A 171 -51.21 39.65 1.27
C PRO A 171 -51.32 39.72 2.79
N THR A 172 -50.89 40.84 3.36
CA THR A 172 -51.08 41.18 4.77
C THR A 172 -52.57 41.13 5.08
N GLN A 173 -53.03 40.09 5.78
CA GLN A 173 -54.32 40.12 6.46
C GLN A 173 -54.20 41.09 7.65
N SER A 174 -54.19 42.39 7.34
CA SER A 174 -54.41 43.50 8.25
C SER A 174 -55.86 43.95 8.06
N SER A 175 -56.80 43.17 8.61
CA SER A 175 -58.19 43.58 8.84
C SER A 175 -58.98 42.49 9.57
N LEU A 176 -58.52 42.04 10.74
CA LEU A 176 -59.48 41.63 11.76
C LEU A 176 -59.90 42.90 12.51
N GLY A 177 -61.05 43.43 12.11
CA GLY A 177 -61.72 44.53 12.78
C GLY A 177 -62.03 44.17 14.22
N LEU A 178 -61.31 44.79 15.16
CA LEU A 178 -61.78 45.00 16.53
C LEU A 178 -62.32 46.42 16.57
N GLY A 179 -63.62 46.55 16.27
CA GLY A 179 -64.36 47.79 16.50
C GLY A 179 -64.45 48.04 18.00
N PHE A 180 -63.73 49.06 18.47
CA PHE A 180 -64.03 49.71 19.74
C PHE A 180 -65.03 50.81 19.42
N ASP A 181 -66.29 50.60 19.82
CA ASP A 181 -67.31 51.65 19.87
C ASP A 181 -66.91 52.68 20.93
N GLU A 182 -66.66 53.93 20.51
CA GLU A 182 -66.65 55.10 21.40
C GLU A 182 -68.09 55.46 21.76
N PRO A 183 -68.46 55.60 23.05
CA PRO A 183 -69.76 56.13 23.40
C PRO A 183 -69.74 57.66 23.31
N ALA A 184 -70.77 58.17 22.63
CA ALA A 184 -71.05 59.57 22.41
C ALA A 184 -71.17 60.40 23.69
N THR A 185 -70.60 61.59 23.63
CA THR A 185 -70.88 62.75 24.48
C THR A 185 -72.38 63.08 24.49
N SER A 186 -73.00 63.08 25.68
CA SER A 186 -74.26 63.83 25.90
C SER A 186 -74.03 64.96 26.88
N GLN A 187 -74.33 66.17 26.41
CA GLN A 187 -74.45 67.39 27.20
C GLN A 187 -75.60 67.27 28.21
N HIS A 188 -75.36 67.65 29.47
CA HIS A 188 -76.17 68.61 30.24
C HIS A 188 -75.47 68.97 31.56
#